data_AF-A0A2J8ICV5-F1
#
_entry.id   AF-A0A2J8ICV5-F1
#
_cell.length_a   1.000
_cell.length_b   1.000
_cell.length_c   1.000
_cell.angle_alpha   90.00
_cell.angle_beta   90.00
_cell.angle_gamma   90.00
#
_symmetry.space_group_name_H-M   'P 1'
#
loop_
_entity.id
_entity.type
_entity.pdbx_description
1 polymer ?
#
loop_
_entity_poly.entity_id
_entity_poly.type
_entity_poly.pdbx_seq_one_letter_code
_entity_poly.pdbx_strand_id
1 'polypeptide(L)'
;MAAGLFVAWTIHDLEEAVTMPATSKLLATQLEKTQWAPAVALAGHVRTTAKESALAILLMGTLVAGAAAHGAATGGRSPFFQYVLAGLHGHVYTHIATSLRLRGYSTGLVTAMAVMLPYSLYARRVLRANGSLIEGPYPYVLGGVLLLPSTFACHILARRLIGRDFQ
;
A
#
# COMPACT_ATOMS: atom_id res chain seq x y z
N MET A 1 9.84 8.40 15.36
CA MET A 1 9.84 8.32 13.87
C MET A 1 9.42 6.93 13.41
N ALA A 2 10.23 5.87 13.55
CA ALA A 2 9.95 4.57 12.95
C ALA A 2 8.61 3.91 13.38
N ALA A 3 8.22 3.97 14.66
CA ALA A 3 6.89 3.50 15.10
C ALA A 3 5.73 4.27 14.43
N GLY A 4 5.95 5.54 14.09
CA GLY A 4 4.97 6.35 13.35
C GLY A 4 4.70 5.81 11.94
N LEU A 5 5.62 5.05 11.34
CA LEU A 5 5.40 4.41 10.04
C LEU A 5 4.29 3.38 10.15
N PHE A 6 4.39 2.52 11.17
CA PHE A 6 3.39 1.49 11.40
C PHE A 6 2.04 2.11 11.74
N VAL A 7 2.00 3.13 12.62
CA VAL A 7 0.75 3.82 12.96
C VAL A 7 0.11 4.50 11.74
N ALA A 8 0.89 5.25 10.96
CA ALA A 8 0.38 5.93 9.76
C ALA A 8 -0.14 4.92 8.72
N TRP A 9 0.60 3.82 8.51
CA TRP A 9 0.20 2.72 7.66
C TRP A 9 -1.08 2.06 8.17
N THR A 10 -1.19 1.74 9.46
CA THR A 10 -2.41 1.12 10.03
C THR A 10 -3.64 2.01 9.84
N ILE A 11 -3.54 3.31 10.11
CA ILE A 11 -4.67 4.23 9.90
C ILE A 11 -5.07 4.25 8.42
N HIS A 12 -4.08 4.27 7.53
CA HIS A 12 -4.31 4.28 6.10
C HIS A 12 -4.96 2.98 5.60
N ASP A 13 -4.39 1.83 5.94
CA ASP A 13 -4.89 0.54 5.52
C ASP A 13 -6.22 0.17 6.20
N LEU A 14 -6.61 0.77 7.32
CA LEU A 14 -7.96 0.63 7.87
C LEU A 14 -9.02 1.28 6.97
N GLU A 15 -8.76 2.47 6.42
CA GLU A 15 -9.63 3.03 5.37
C GLU A 15 -9.66 2.10 4.16
N GLU A 16 -8.50 1.54 3.80
CA GLU A 16 -8.45 0.62 2.67
C GLU A 16 -9.31 -0.62 2.92
N ALA A 17 -9.17 -1.28 4.06
CA ALA A 17 -9.94 -2.48 4.41
C ALA A 17 -11.46 -2.23 4.32
N VAL A 18 -11.91 -1.06 4.78
CA VAL A 18 -13.33 -0.69 4.79
C VAL A 18 -13.86 -0.38 3.39
N THR A 19 -13.04 0.23 2.53
CA THR A 19 -13.54 0.80 1.26
C THR A 19 -13.13 0.02 0.00
N MET A 20 -12.13 -0.85 0.11
CA MET A 20 -11.59 -1.65 -0.98
C MET A 20 -12.62 -2.55 -1.69
N PRO A 21 -13.59 -3.21 -1.00
CA PRO A 21 -14.59 -4.02 -1.70
C PRO A 21 -15.46 -3.21 -2.68
N ALA A 22 -15.87 -2.00 -2.29
CA ALA A 22 -16.68 -1.14 -3.13
C ALA A 22 -15.87 -0.58 -4.31
N THR A 23 -14.65 -0.08 -4.05
CA THR A 23 -13.84 0.56 -5.09
C THR A 23 -13.21 -0.45 -6.05
N SER A 24 -12.89 -1.66 -5.59
CA SER A 24 -12.40 -2.75 -6.46
C SER A 24 -13.45 -3.18 -7.48
N LYS A 25 -14.73 -3.24 -7.07
CA LYS A 25 -15.84 -3.50 -7.98
C LYS A 25 -15.98 -2.42 -9.04
N LEU A 26 -15.90 -1.14 -8.64
CA LEU A 26 -15.93 -0.01 -9.58
C LEU A 26 -14.75 -0.06 -10.57
N LEU A 27 -13.54 -0.35 -10.08
CA LEU A 27 -12.36 -0.47 -10.92
C LEU A 27 -12.47 -1.64 -11.90
N ALA A 28 -12.95 -2.81 -11.45
CA ALA A 28 -13.20 -3.96 -12.32
C ALA A 28 -14.18 -3.61 -13.46
N THR A 29 -15.29 -2.95 -13.13
CA THR A 29 -16.27 -2.50 -14.13
C THR A 29 -15.66 -1.49 -15.12
N GLN A 30 -14.78 -0.61 -14.66
CA GLN A 30 -14.07 0.33 -15.55
C GLN A 30 -13.08 -0.38 -16.48
N LEU A 31 -12.38 -1.41 -15.98
CA LEU A 31 -11.47 -2.22 -16.79
C LEU A 31 -12.22 -3.04 -17.84
N GLU A 32 -13.35 -3.65 -17.47
CA GLU A 32 -14.23 -4.40 -18.39
C GLU A 32 -14.73 -3.54 -19.56
N LYS A 33 -14.98 -2.25 -19.32
CA LYS A 33 -15.40 -1.29 -20.36
C LYS A 33 -14.31 -0.94 -21.37
N THR A 34 -13.03 -1.18 -21.06
CA THR A 34 -11.94 -0.80 -21.97
C THR A 34 -11.87 -1.64 -23.24
N GLN A 35 -12.51 -2.82 -23.26
CA GLN A 35 -12.47 -3.80 -24.37
C GLN A 35 -11.05 -4.26 -24.75
N TRP A 36 -10.01 -3.84 -24.01
CA TRP A 36 -8.63 -4.28 -24.19
C TRP A 36 -8.42 -5.56 -23.40
N ALA A 37 -8.15 -6.67 -24.10
CA ALA A 37 -8.13 -8.01 -23.51
C ALA A 37 -7.29 -8.14 -22.22
N PRO A 38 -6.07 -7.56 -22.12
CA PRO A 38 -5.32 -7.56 -20.87
C PRO A 38 -6.00 -6.83 -19.69
N ALA A 39 -6.65 -5.68 -19.92
CA ALA A 39 -7.40 -5.00 -18.86
C ALA A 39 -8.63 -5.79 -18.43
N VAL A 40 -9.34 -6.41 -19.38
CA VAL A 40 -10.49 -7.26 -19.07
C VAL A 40 -10.04 -8.47 -18.24
N ALA A 41 -8.92 -9.11 -18.58
CA ALA A 41 -8.34 -10.19 -17.77
C ALA A 41 -7.96 -9.72 -16.36
N LEU A 42 -7.46 -8.49 -16.22
CA LEU A 42 -7.13 -7.89 -14.93
C LEU A 42 -8.38 -7.61 -14.08
N ALA A 43 -9.53 -7.32 -14.68
CA ALA A 43 -10.77 -6.99 -13.97
C ALA A 43 -11.21 -8.11 -13.00
N GLY A 44 -11.02 -9.38 -13.38
CA GLY A 44 -11.32 -10.52 -12.51
C GLY A 44 -10.38 -10.65 -11.30
N HIS A 45 -9.18 -10.07 -11.39
CA HIS A 45 -8.14 -10.18 -10.35
C HIS A 45 -8.14 -9.01 -9.37
N VAL A 46 -8.70 -7.85 -9.76
CA VAL A 46 -8.78 -6.67 -8.88
C VAL A 46 -9.95 -6.74 -7.91
N ARG A 47 -11.00 -7.53 -8.20
CA ARG A 47 -12.15 -7.70 -7.31
C ARG A 47 -11.70 -8.43 -6.04
N THR A 48 -12.05 -7.85 -4.89
CA THR A 48 -11.64 -8.37 -3.59
C THR A 48 -12.81 -8.26 -2.60
N THR A 49 -12.92 -9.25 -1.71
CA THR A 49 -13.91 -9.24 -0.62
C THR A 49 -13.37 -8.54 0.63
N ALA A 50 -14.24 -8.11 1.54
CA ALA A 50 -13.81 -7.48 2.81
C ALA A 50 -12.91 -8.39 3.65
N LYS A 51 -13.22 -9.70 3.70
CA LYS A 51 -12.39 -10.68 4.41
C LYS A 51 -11.02 -10.84 3.77
N GLU A 52 -10.97 -10.90 2.44
CA GLU A 52 -9.72 -10.99 1.69
C GLU A 52 -8.85 -9.75 1.88
N SER A 53 -9.43 -8.54 1.77
CA SER A 53 -8.73 -7.28 2.08
C SER A 53 -8.16 -7.31 3.49
N ALA A 54 -8.99 -7.62 4.49
CA ALA A 54 -8.57 -7.60 5.89
C ALA A 54 -7.41 -8.57 6.16
N LEU A 55 -7.47 -9.80 5.63
CA LEU A 55 -6.40 -10.77 5.78
C LEU A 55 -5.14 -10.37 5.01
N ALA A 56 -5.27 -9.85 3.79
CA ALA A 56 -4.12 -9.37 3.01
C ALA A 56 -3.42 -8.20 3.72
N ILE A 57 -4.18 -7.26 4.28
CA ILE A 57 -3.67 -6.14 5.07
C ILE A 57 -3.00 -6.63 6.34
N LEU A 58 -3.60 -7.60 7.06
CA LEU A 58 -2.98 -8.19 8.25
C LEU A 58 -1.61 -8.82 7.93
N LEU A 59 -1.53 -9.57 6.83
CA LEU A 59 -0.27 -10.16 6.37
C LEU A 59 0.75 -9.08 6.01
N MET A 60 0.34 -8.04 5.27
CA MET A 60 1.20 -6.92 4.92
C MET A 60 1.68 -6.15 6.16
N GLY A 61 0.85 -6.07 7.19
CA GLY A 61 1.18 -5.47 8.47
C GLY A 61 2.38 -6.11 9.14
N THR A 62 2.63 -7.40 8.93
CA THR A 62 3.84 -8.06 9.47
C THR A 62 5.12 -7.51 8.83
N LEU A 63 5.11 -7.24 7.53
CA LEU A 63 6.24 -6.65 6.81
C LEU A 63 6.47 -5.21 7.26
N VAL A 64 5.40 -4.41 7.36
CA VAL A 64 5.50 -3.01 7.77
C VAL A 64 5.92 -2.89 9.24
N ALA A 65 5.40 -3.76 10.12
CA ALA A 65 5.82 -3.85 11.53
C ALA A 65 7.30 -4.22 11.64
N GLY A 66 7.76 -5.19 10.84
CA GLY A 66 9.18 -5.53 10.75
C GLY A 66 10.03 -4.34 10.32
N ALA A 67 9.64 -3.64 9.25
CA ALA A 67 10.34 -2.45 8.79
C ALA A 67 10.39 -1.36 9.86
N ALA A 68 9.28 -1.10 10.57
CA ALA A 68 9.22 -0.15 11.67
C ALA A 68 10.11 -0.57 12.84
N ALA A 69 10.16 -1.86 13.20
CA ALA A 69 11.03 -2.38 14.25
C ALA A 69 12.52 -2.21 13.92
N HIS A 70 12.93 -2.57 12.69
CA HIS A 70 14.30 -2.33 12.21
C HIS A 70 14.63 -0.84 12.13
N GLY A 71 13.67 0.00 11.74
CA GLY A 71 13.81 1.45 11.77
C GLY A 71 14.01 1.98 13.19
N ALA A 72 13.25 1.47 14.16
CA ALA A 72 13.37 1.88 15.56
C ALA A 72 14.74 1.47 16.13
N ALA A 73 15.16 0.22 15.91
CA ALA A 73 16.43 -0.33 16.41
C ALA A 73 17.67 0.40 15.85
N THR A 74 17.57 1.00 14.67
CA THR A 74 18.70 1.66 13.98
C THR A 74 18.61 3.18 13.97
N GLY A 75 17.65 3.77 14.70
CA GLY A 75 17.39 5.22 14.64
C GLY A 75 17.00 5.71 13.24
N GLY A 76 16.44 4.82 12.41
CA GLY A 76 16.02 5.09 11.03
C GLY A 76 17.07 4.78 9.96
N ARG A 77 18.28 4.33 10.34
CA ARG A 77 19.38 4.04 9.40
C ARG A 77 19.22 2.74 8.62
N SER A 78 18.29 1.87 9.01
CA SER A 78 18.00 0.62 8.31
C SER A 78 17.59 0.86 6.85
N PRO A 79 18.31 0.30 5.86
CA PRO A 79 17.90 0.38 4.46
C PRO A 79 16.51 -0.21 4.23
N PHE A 80 16.20 -1.33 4.88
CA PHE A 80 14.88 -1.96 4.80
C PHE A 80 13.76 -1.01 5.24
N PHE A 81 13.93 -0.31 6.37
CA PHE A 81 12.98 0.71 6.83
C PHE A 81 12.81 1.83 5.81
N GLN A 82 13.92 2.34 5.26
CA GLN A 82 13.87 3.46 4.32
C GLN A 82 13.28 3.09 2.96
N TYR A 83 13.48 1.86 2.49
CA TYR A 83 12.86 1.35 1.26
C TYR A 83 11.36 1.19 1.45
N VAL A 84 10.91 0.62 2.57
CA VAL A 84 9.47 0.53 2.87
C VAL A 84 8.85 1.91 3.04
N LEU A 85 9.52 2.84 3.74
CA LEU A 85 9.07 4.23 3.87
C LEU A 85 8.94 4.93 2.51
N ALA A 86 9.94 4.79 1.63
CA ALA A 86 9.92 5.40 0.29
C ALA A 86 8.88 4.74 -0.62
N GLY A 87 8.74 3.41 -0.55
CA GLY A 87 7.74 2.66 -1.29
C GLY A 87 6.32 3.06 -0.89
N LEU A 88 6.02 3.15 0.41
CA LEU A 88 4.70 3.57 0.90
C LEU A 88 4.45 5.07 0.64
N HIS A 89 5.49 5.91 0.59
CA HIS A 89 5.36 7.28 0.09
C HIS A 89 4.96 7.29 -1.40
N GLY A 90 5.58 6.43 -2.21
CA GLY A 90 5.21 6.25 -3.62
C GLY A 90 3.77 5.72 -3.78
N HIS A 91 3.36 4.81 -2.90
CA HIS A 91 2.02 4.20 -2.88
C HIS A 91 0.89 5.23 -2.78
N VAL A 92 1.07 6.32 -2.02
CA VAL A 92 0.13 7.45 -1.96
C VAL A 92 -0.30 7.92 -3.35
N TYR A 93 0.65 8.05 -4.28
CA TYR A 93 0.38 8.54 -5.63
C TYR A 93 -0.42 7.55 -6.46
N THR A 94 -0.40 6.26 -6.13
CA THR A 94 -1.24 5.26 -6.78
C THR A 94 -2.71 5.51 -6.47
N HIS A 95 -3.08 5.85 -5.23
CA HIS A 95 -4.45 6.23 -4.86
C HIS A 95 -4.93 7.48 -5.58
N ILE A 96 -4.06 8.49 -5.69
CA ILE A 96 -4.36 9.71 -6.44
C ILE A 96 -4.62 9.36 -7.91
N ALA A 97 -3.73 8.58 -8.54
CA ALA A 97 -3.87 8.17 -9.93
C ALA A 97 -5.14 7.34 -10.16
N THR A 98 -5.44 6.40 -9.26
CA THR A 98 -6.67 5.59 -9.33
C THR A 98 -7.91 6.47 -9.16
N SER A 99 -7.91 7.40 -8.21
CA SER A 99 -9.03 8.33 -8.00
C SER A 99 -9.27 9.21 -9.22
N LEU A 100 -8.21 9.75 -9.83
CA LEU A 100 -8.30 10.50 -11.09
C LEU A 100 -8.85 9.63 -12.23
N ARG A 101 -8.39 8.38 -12.34
CA ARG A 101 -8.87 7.43 -13.36
C ARG A 101 -10.33 7.04 -13.18
N LEU A 102 -10.79 6.93 -11.93
CA LEU A 102 -12.19 6.68 -11.57
C LEU A 102 -13.05 7.95 -11.64
N ARG A 103 -12.43 9.13 -11.76
CA ARG A 103 -13.08 10.45 -11.64
C ARG A 103 -13.91 10.54 -10.35
N GLY A 104 -13.36 10.01 -9.26
CA GLY A 104 -14.05 9.87 -7.99
C GLY A 104 -13.15 9.29 -6.91
N TYR A 105 -13.74 8.90 -5.79
CA TYR A 105 -13.03 8.32 -4.66
C TYR A 105 -12.48 6.92 -5.01
N SER A 106 -11.21 6.67 -4.68
CA SER A 106 -10.64 5.33 -4.57
C SER A 106 -10.31 4.99 -3.12
N THR A 107 -10.27 3.70 -2.81
CA THR A 107 -9.84 3.18 -1.50
C THR A 107 -8.55 3.85 -1.05
N GLY A 108 -8.45 4.22 0.23
CA GLY A 108 -7.26 4.80 0.83
C GLY A 108 -6.94 6.26 0.45
N LEU A 109 -7.71 6.91 -0.44
CA LEU A 109 -7.38 8.28 -0.91
C LEU A 109 -7.31 9.29 0.25
N VAL A 110 -8.25 9.25 1.19
CA VAL A 110 -8.38 10.29 2.22
C VAL A 110 -7.20 10.24 3.17
N THR A 111 -6.90 9.07 3.73
CA THR A 111 -5.78 8.84 4.65
C THR A 111 -4.44 8.81 3.93
N ALA A 112 -4.37 8.43 2.65
CA ALA A 112 -3.14 8.58 1.87
C ALA A 112 -2.70 10.04 1.87
N MET A 113 -3.64 10.97 1.64
CA MET A 113 -3.38 12.41 1.61
C MET A 113 -3.24 13.02 3.00
N ALA A 114 -4.11 12.64 3.95
CA ALA A 114 -4.19 13.29 5.26
C ALA A 114 -3.23 12.69 6.31
N VAL A 115 -2.78 11.46 6.12
CA VAL A 115 -1.98 10.72 7.12
C VAL A 115 -0.66 10.25 6.52
N MET A 116 -0.71 9.41 5.49
CA MET A 116 0.49 8.72 5.00
C MET A 116 1.47 9.66 4.29
N LEU A 117 0.96 10.58 3.46
CA LEU A 117 1.77 11.60 2.80
C LEU A 117 2.45 12.56 3.79
N PRO A 118 1.75 13.24 4.72
CA PRO A 118 2.40 14.14 5.66
C PRO A 118 3.38 13.40 6.57
N TYR A 119 3.03 12.21 7.05
CA TYR A 119 3.94 11.40 7.86
C TYR A 119 5.21 11.03 7.10
N SER A 120 5.09 10.51 5.87
CA SER A 120 6.25 10.07 5.10
C SER A 120 7.16 11.25 4.72
N LEU A 121 6.60 12.41 4.40
CA LEU A 121 7.37 13.65 4.21
C LEU A 121 8.11 14.06 5.49
N TYR A 122 7.44 14.02 6.64
CA TYR A 122 8.05 14.30 7.93
C TYR A 122 9.20 13.34 8.25
N ALA A 123 8.98 12.04 8.15
CA ALA A 123 10.00 11.03 8.44
C ALA A 123 11.24 11.19 7.53
N ARG A 124 11.04 11.46 6.24
CA ARG A 124 12.14 11.75 5.31
C ARG A 124 12.89 13.03 5.66
N ARG A 125 12.18 14.10 6.07
CA ARG A 125 12.83 15.35 6.53
C ARG A 125 13.70 15.10 7.77
N VAL A 126 13.22 14.33 8.74
CA VAL A 126 13.99 13.96 9.94
C VAL A 126 15.22 13.13 9.56
N LEU A 127 15.07 12.11 8.72
CA LEU A 127 16.20 11.30 8.23
C LEU A 127 17.24 12.16 7.49
N ARG A 128 16.79 13.13 6.70
CA ARG A 128 17.67 14.05 5.95
C ARG A 128 18.44 14.97 6.90
N ALA A 129 17.75 15.57 7.86
CA ALA A 129 18.37 16.43 8.87
C ALA A 129 19.44 15.69 9.69
N ASN A 130 19.24 14.38 9.92
CA ASN A 130 20.19 13.52 10.61
C ASN A 130 21.29 12.93 9.71
N GLY A 131 21.34 13.31 8.42
CA GLY A 131 22.33 12.80 7.46
C GLY A 131 22.22 11.30 7.19
N SER A 132 21.08 10.67 7.50
CA SER A 132 20.88 9.23 7.38
C SER A 132 19.96 8.83 6.22
N LEU A 133 19.31 9.80 5.57
CA LEU A 133 18.40 9.53 4.45
C LEU A 133 19.19 8.99 3.25
N ILE A 134 18.75 7.85 2.72
CA ILE A 134 19.16 7.37 1.42
C ILE A 134 18.43 8.23 0.38
N GLU A 135 19.18 9.02 -0.38
CA GLU A 135 18.64 9.96 -1.36
C GLU A 135 18.50 9.34 -2.76
N GLY A 136 17.81 10.06 -3.65
CA GLY A 136 17.65 9.68 -5.05
C GLY A 136 16.48 8.72 -5.31
N PRO A 137 16.36 8.21 -6.55
CA PRO A 137 15.24 7.35 -6.95
C PRO A 137 15.34 5.93 -6.42
N TYR A 138 16.55 5.49 -6.02
CA TYR A 138 16.83 4.10 -5.66
C TYR A 138 15.95 3.53 -4.53
N PRO A 139 15.72 4.24 -3.40
CA PRO A 139 14.82 3.76 -2.35
C PRO A 139 13.38 3.54 -2.82
N TYR A 140 12.90 4.34 -3.78
CA TYR A 140 11.56 4.19 -4.33
C TYR A 140 11.45 2.95 -5.21
N VAL A 141 12.47 2.70 -6.04
CA VAL A 141 12.53 1.49 -6.88
C VAL A 141 12.56 0.25 -6.00
N LEU A 142 13.45 0.20 -5.01
CA LEU A 142 13.52 -0.94 -4.09
C LEU A 142 12.29 -1.08 -3.22
N GLY A 143 11.71 0.04 -2.76
CA GLY A 143 10.42 0.06 -2.08
C GLY A 143 9.34 -0.57 -2.94
N GLY A 144 9.23 -0.19 -4.21
CA GLY A 144 8.29 -0.80 -5.16
C GLY A 144 8.54 -2.29 -5.39
N VAL A 145 9.80 -2.70 -5.56
CA VAL A 145 10.21 -4.10 -5.73
C VAL A 145 9.90 -4.95 -4.50
N LEU A 146 9.93 -4.37 -3.30
CA LEU A 146 9.52 -5.04 -2.07
C LEU A 146 7.99 -5.09 -1.95
N LEU A 147 7.34 -3.93 -2.02
CA LEU A 147 5.93 -3.80 -1.67
C LEU A 147 5.01 -4.42 -2.73
N LEU A 148 5.26 -4.22 -4.03
CA LEU A 148 4.35 -4.72 -5.07
C LEU A 148 4.24 -6.26 -5.05
N PRO A 149 5.34 -7.04 -5.10
CA PRO A 149 5.25 -8.49 -5.00
C PRO A 149 4.67 -8.96 -3.67
N SER A 150 5.00 -8.28 -2.56
CA SER A 150 4.43 -8.58 -1.25
C SER A 150 2.91 -8.40 -1.22
N THR A 151 2.38 -7.31 -1.80
CA THR A 151 0.95 -7.08 -1.92
C THR A 151 0.29 -8.21 -2.72
N PHE A 152 0.83 -8.57 -3.89
CA PHE A 152 0.30 -9.70 -4.66
C PHE A 152 0.34 -11.01 -3.88
N ALA A 153 1.44 -11.31 -3.18
CA ALA A 153 1.58 -12.49 -2.36
C ALA A 153 0.54 -12.51 -1.22
N CYS A 154 0.33 -11.38 -0.52
CA CYS A 154 -0.66 -11.26 0.54
C CYS A 154 -2.07 -11.51 0.03
N HIS A 155 -2.45 -10.94 -1.12
CA HIS A 155 -3.77 -11.20 -1.73
C HIS A 155 -3.93 -12.65 -2.21
N ILE A 156 -2.89 -13.25 -2.81
CA ILE A 156 -2.91 -14.66 -3.23
C ILE A 156 -3.09 -15.56 -2.01
N LEU A 157 -2.32 -15.34 -0.95
CA LEU A 157 -2.42 -16.09 0.30
C LEU A 157 -3.79 -15.90 0.94
N ALA A 158 -4.29 -14.66 1.02
CA ALA A 158 -5.61 -14.39 1.58
C ALA A 158 -6.72 -15.13 0.82
N ARG A 159 -6.69 -15.12 -0.51
CA ARG A 159 -7.63 -15.88 -1.35
C ARG A 159 -7.53 -17.39 -1.14
N ARG A 160 -6.32 -17.92 -0.97
CA ARG A 160 -6.10 -19.35 -0.71
C ARG A 160 -6.60 -19.76 0.66
N LEU A 161 -6.42 -18.92 1.68
CA LEU A 161 -6.77 -19.21 3.07
C LEU A 161 -8.26 -19.02 3.38
N ILE A 162 -8.92 -18.06 2.72
CA ILE A 162 -10.36 -17.83 2.91
C ILE A 162 -11.20 -18.83 2.10
N GLY A 163 -10.62 -19.47 1.08
CA GLY A 163 -11.32 -20.43 0.21
C GLY A 163 -12.32 -19.75 -0.73
N ARG A 164 -12.70 -20.42 -1.81
CA ARG A 164 -13.82 -19.99 -2.69
C ARG A 164 -15.19 -20.31 -2.06
N ASP A 165 -15.28 -20.29 -0.75
CA ASP A 165 -16.55 -20.52 -0.08
C ASP A 165 -17.34 -19.21 -0.11
N PHE A 166 -18.57 -19.31 -0.64
CA PHE A 166 -19.53 -18.24 -0.97
C PHE A 166 -19.47 -17.71 -2.42
N GLN A 167 -20.10 -18.49 -3.31
CA GLN A 167 -20.84 -18.14 -4.55
C GLN A 167 -20.18 -17.23 -5.59
#